data_AF-R6CUE6-F1
#
_entry.id   AF-R6CUE6-F1
#
_cell.length_a   1.000
_cell.length_b   1.000
_cell.length_c   1.000
_cell.angle_alpha   90.00
_cell.angle_beta   90.00
_cell.angle_gamma   90.00
#
_symmetry.space_group_name_H-M   'P 1'
#
loop_
_entity.id
_entity.type
_entity.pdbx_description
1 polymer ?
#
loop_
_entity_poly.entity_id
_entity_poly.type
_entity_poly.pdbx_seq_one_letter_code
_entity_poly.pdbx_strand_id
1 'polypeptide(L)'
;MSQGKSIAIPSVLKIGKGTLDHIGEYLKDADFEQVVIYFGNGLIDMFGMRVMESLKEAGISVREYRELDSVNIEDIITLAFNLPSHVQAIISIGGGKVIDAGKYAAFLRNLPFISVPTSSSSDGFSSASASLLVDGKRTSVPARMAYGIVVDTEVIKTAPEKFIYSGIGDMVSKITAVYDWIYEGQQGVCVPNDVAIMIAKKAVNSFVRTPYESIKDDLFLRELLDSLAMSGIANEIAGGSAPTSGSEHLISHALDKILEVPQLHGIQVGIATYIMSKVHNHRYVRVNTVLTETGFWEYTGTLKMRREDFYRAIDMAPSIKPYRHTYLHEEKYREMAKQIVREDEVLKDILVD
;
A
#
# COMPACT_ATOMS: atom_id res chain seq x y z
N MET A 1 30.69 1.90 -13.70
CA MET A 1 29.87 0.70 -13.95
C MET A 1 28.59 0.89 -13.15
N SER A 2 27.44 1.08 -13.81
CA SER A 2 26.16 1.08 -13.07
C SER A 2 26.01 -0.32 -12.47
N GLN A 3 25.92 -0.43 -11.14
CA GLN A 3 25.43 -1.68 -10.54
C GLN A 3 24.10 -2.01 -11.24
N GLY A 4 24.03 -3.16 -11.89
CA GLY A 4 22.81 -3.57 -12.59
C GLY A 4 21.67 -3.57 -11.60
N LYS A 5 20.67 -2.72 -11.80
CA LYS A 5 19.44 -2.75 -10.99
C LYS A 5 18.76 -4.09 -11.27
N SER A 6 18.79 -4.99 -10.29
CA SER A 6 18.04 -6.24 -10.34
C SER A 6 16.57 -5.94 -10.02
N ILE A 7 15.65 -6.45 -10.84
CA ILE A 7 14.22 -6.40 -10.58
C ILE A 7 13.84 -7.69 -9.85
N ALA A 8 13.31 -7.60 -8.64
CA ALA A 8 12.85 -8.75 -7.87
C ALA A 8 11.33 -8.89 -7.94
N ILE A 9 10.82 -9.86 -8.69
CA ILE A 9 9.38 -10.16 -8.74
C ILE A 9 9.05 -11.23 -7.67
N PRO A 10 7.90 -11.17 -6.98
CA PRO A 10 7.52 -12.21 -6.03
C PRO A 10 7.44 -13.56 -6.72
N SER A 11 8.11 -14.57 -6.17
CA SER A 11 8.08 -15.94 -6.68
C SER A 11 6.80 -16.67 -6.29
N VAL A 12 6.16 -16.24 -5.20
CA VAL A 12 4.85 -16.74 -4.76
C VAL A 12 3.86 -15.58 -4.76
N LEU A 13 2.78 -15.68 -5.53
CA LEU A 13 1.65 -14.76 -5.47
C LEU A 13 0.36 -15.58 -5.45
N LYS A 14 -0.31 -15.58 -4.30
CA LYS A 14 -1.55 -16.34 -4.07
C LYS A 14 -2.59 -15.41 -3.46
N ILE A 15 -3.62 -15.09 -4.21
CA ILE A 15 -4.71 -14.21 -3.78
C ILE A 15 -6.03 -14.93 -4.06
N GLY A 16 -6.83 -15.13 -3.02
CA GLY A 16 -8.12 -15.78 -3.17
C GLY A 16 -8.69 -16.33 -1.87
N LYS A 17 -9.79 -17.05 -1.99
CA LYS A 17 -10.50 -17.64 -0.86
C LYS A 17 -9.73 -18.81 -0.28
N GLY A 18 -9.53 -18.83 1.05
CA GLY A 18 -8.93 -19.96 1.76
C GLY A 18 -7.43 -20.14 1.53
N THR A 19 -6.75 -19.15 0.94
CA THR A 19 -5.30 -19.28 0.65
C THR A 19 -4.47 -19.41 1.92
N LEU A 20 -4.96 -18.96 3.08
CA LEU A 20 -4.23 -19.11 4.34
C LEU A 20 -4.11 -20.57 4.77
N ASP A 21 -5.12 -21.40 4.46
CA ASP A 21 -5.15 -22.83 4.81
C ASP A 21 -4.14 -23.64 3.98
N HIS A 22 -3.73 -23.13 2.83
CA HIS A 22 -2.76 -23.76 1.92
C HIS A 22 -1.37 -23.13 1.98
N ILE A 23 -1.08 -22.28 2.98
CA ILE A 23 0.21 -21.59 3.09
C ILE A 23 1.39 -22.57 3.16
N GLY A 24 1.23 -23.70 3.85
CA GLY A 24 2.25 -24.74 3.91
C GLY A 24 2.61 -25.32 2.56
N GLU A 25 1.61 -25.62 1.72
CA GLU A 25 1.82 -26.12 0.36
C GLU A 25 2.62 -25.13 -0.48
N TYR A 26 2.23 -23.84 -0.46
CA TYR A 26 2.90 -22.80 -1.23
C TYR A 26 4.35 -22.58 -0.83
N LEU A 27 4.66 -22.71 0.46
CA LEU A 27 6.03 -22.54 0.96
C LEU A 27 6.89 -23.78 0.74
N LYS A 28 6.28 -24.97 0.75
CA LYS A 28 6.96 -26.21 0.39
C LYS A 28 7.35 -26.23 -1.08
N ASP A 29 6.46 -25.78 -1.97
CA ASP A 29 6.75 -25.63 -3.41
C ASP A 29 7.88 -24.62 -3.68
N ALA A 30 8.16 -23.75 -2.71
CA ALA A 30 9.25 -22.78 -2.74
C ALA A 30 10.51 -23.24 -1.97
N ASP A 31 10.60 -24.53 -1.63
CA ASP A 31 11.73 -25.18 -0.94
C ASP A 31 12.05 -24.60 0.45
N PHE A 32 11.04 -24.08 1.16
CA PHE A 32 11.18 -23.67 2.56
C PHE A 32 10.89 -24.83 3.52
N GLU A 33 11.76 -24.99 4.52
CA GLU A 33 11.67 -26.00 5.58
C GLU A 33 11.65 -25.37 6.98
N GLN A 34 12.23 -24.19 7.17
CA GLN A 34 12.39 -23.55 8.48
C GLN A 34 12.06 -22.06 8.45
N VAL A 35 11.02 -21.67 9.19
CA VAL A 35 10.48 -20.31 9.15
C VAL A 35 10.31 -19.72 10.55
N VAL A 36 10.25 -18.39 10.60
CA VAL A 36 9.78 -17.63 11.77
C VAL A 36 8.51 -16.87 11.39
N ILE A 37 7.58 -16.76 12.33
CA ILE A 37 6.28 -16.11 12.09
C ILE A 37 6.08 -14.94 13.05
N TYR A 38 5.73 -13.79 12.49
CA TYR A 38 5.29 -12.62 13.25
C TYR A 38 3.82 -12.34 12.99
N PHE A 39 3.01 -12.41 14.04
CA PHE A 39 1.60 -12.11 14.01
C PHE A 39 1.35 -10.67 14.48
N GLY A 40 0.35 -10.00 13.92
CA GLY A 40 -0.23 -8.83 14.58
C GLY A 40 -0.97 -9.24 15.86
N ASN A 41 -1.17 -8.30 16.78
CA ASN A 41 -1.82 -8.56 18.06
C ASN A 41 -3.20 -9.23 17.91
N GLY A 42 -3.43 -10.30 18.66
CA GLY A 42 -4.65 -11.11 18.65
C GLY A 42 -4.80 -12.06 17.45
N LEU A 43 -3.88 -12.03 16.48
CA LEU A 43 -4.00 -12.86 15.27
C LEU A 43 -3.51 -14.29 15.49
N ILE A 44 -2.73 -14.56 16.54
CA ILE A 44 -2.42 -15.95 16.92
C ILE A 44 -3.70 -16.68 17.30
N ASP A 45 -4.56 -16.06 18.12
CA ASP A 45 -5.82 -16.68 18.55
C ASP A 45 -6.79 -16.88 17.39
N MET A 46 -6.82 -15.92 16.45
CA MET A 46 -7.73 -15.98 15.30
C MET A 46 -7.29 -16.96 14.22
N PHE A 47 -5.99 -17.01 13.90
CA PHE A 47 -5.48 -17.67 12.70
C PHE A 47 -4.29 -18.60 12.94
N GLY A 48 -3.68 -18.57 14.12
CA GLY A 48 -2.46 -19.32 14.44
C GLY A 48 -2.63 -20.83 14.23
N MET A 49 -3.72 -21.42 14.72
CA MET A 49 -3.98 -22.85 14.54
C MET A 49 -4.01 -23.28 13.07
N ARG A 50 -4.77 -22.57 12.23
CA ARG A 50 -4.89 -22.83 10.77
C ARG A 50 -3.52 -22.80 10.10
N VAL A 51 -2.73 -21.77 10.39
CA VAL A 51 -1.40 -21.58 9.81
C VAL A 51 -0.42 -22.67 10.26
N MET A 52 -0.40 -22.97 11.55
CA MET A 52 0.52 -23.95 12.12
C MET A 52 0.19 -25.37 11.67
N GLU A 53 -1.09 -25.72 11.51
CA GLU A 53 -1.52 -26.99 10.93
C GLU A 53 -1.07 -27.12 9.46
N SER A 54 -1.34 -26.11 8.64
CA SER A 54 -0.92 -26.08 7.24
C SER A 54 0.60 -26.26 7.07
N LEU A 55 1.39 -25.51 7.85
CA LEU A 55 2.86 -25.62 7.84
C LEU A 55 3.34 -27.00 8.30
N LYS A 56 2.72 -27.56 9.34
CA LYS A 56 3.07 -28.88 9.88
C LYS A 56 2.78 -29.99 8.87
N GLU A 57 1.64 -29.96 8.19
CA GLU A 57 1.28 -30.94 7.15
C GLU A 57 2.25 -30.89 5.96
N ALA A 58 2.75 -29.69 5.64
CA ALA A 58 3.77 -29.50 4.62
C ALA A 58 5.18 -29.95 5.04
N GLY A 59 5.41 -30.20 6.34
CA GLY A 59 6.71 -30.57 6.89
C GLY A 59 7.61 -29.37 7.22
N ILE A 60 7.05 -28.17 7.34
CA ILE A 60 7.77 -26.93 7.62
C ILE A 60 7.86 -26.71 9.14
N SER A 61 9.08 -26.56 9.65
CA SER A 61 9.37 -26.29 11.05
C SER A 61 9.26 -24.79 11.35
N VAL A 62 8.35 -24.44 12.24
CA VAL A 62 8.26 -23.08 12.80
C VAL A 62 9.24 -22.97 13.96
N ARG A 63 10.35 -22.27 13.74
CA ARG A 63 11.42 -22.09 14.74
C ARG A 63 10.99 -21.19 15.87
N GLU A 64 10.20 -20.18 15.53
CA GLU A 64 9.66 -19.23 16.48
C GLU A 64 8.39 -18.61 15.91
N TYR A 65 7.42 -18.33 16.77
CA TYR A 65 6.32 -17.43 16.46
C TYR A 65 6.05 -16.49 17.63
N ARG A 66 5.67 -15.24 17.34
CA ARG A 66 5.29 -14.25 18.35
C ARG A 66 4.35 -13.19 17.79
N GLU A 67 3.65 -12.48 18.66
CA GLU A 67 2.96 -11.24 18.29
C GLU A 67 3.94 -10.06 18.26
N LEU A 68 3.66 -9.09 17.40
CA LEU A 68 4.47 -7.91 17.22
C LEU A 68 3.59 -6.65 17.07
N ASP A 69 3.85 -5.67 17.93
CA ASP A 69 3.14 -4.37 17.93
C ASP A 69 4.06 -3.17 17.60
N SER A 70 5.38 -3.36 17.65
CA SER A 70 6.31 -2.26 17.43
C SER A 70 6.64 -2.06 15.95
N VAL A 71 6.66 -0.80 15.53
CA VAL A 71 7.19 -0.34 14.25
C VAL A 71 8.42 0.54 14.45
N ASN A 72 8.97 0.60 15.67
CA ASN A 72 10.22 1.30 15.94
C ASN A 72 11.39 0.54 15.32
N ILE A 73 12.23 1.25 14.57
CA ILE A 73 13.38 0.68 13.88
C ILE A 73 14.36 -0.03 14.84
N GLU A 74 14.54 0.46 16.06
CA GLU A 74 15.46 -0.12 17.05
C GLU A 74 14.98 -1.49 17.55
N ASP A 75 13.67 -1.61 17.78
CA ASP A 75 13.03 -2.88 18.17
C ASP A 75 13.16 -3.90 17.03
N ILE A 76 12.96 -3.46 15.78
CA ILE A 76 13.06 -4.32 14.60
C ILE A 76 14.51 -4.77 14.35
N ILE A 77 15.49 -3.90 14.56
CA ILE A 77 16.92 -4.27 14.50
C ILE A 77 17.19 -5.38 15.53
N THR A 78 16.76 -5.18 16.77
CA THR A 78 16.91 -6.16 17.85
C THR A 78 16.24 -7.49 17.50
N LEU A 79 15.03 -7.44 16.94
CA LEU A 79 14.30 -8.62 16.45
C LEU A 79 15.09 -9.37 15.37
N ALA A 80 15.59 -8.64 14.37
CA ALA A 80 16.27 -9.20 13.22
C ALA A 80 17.56 -9.95 13.60
N PHE A 81 18.36 -9.40 14.52
CA PHE A 81 19.62 -10.02 14.94
C PHE A 81 19.46 -11.12 16.00
N ASN A 82 18.28 -11.26 16.61
CA ASN A 82 17.96 -12.33 17.55
C ASN A 82 17.24 -13.53 16.93
N LEU A 83 17.11 -13.59 15.59
CA LEU A 83 16.51 -14.75 14.93
C LEU A 83 17.28 -16.05 15.24
N PRO A 84 16.59 -17.18 15.43
CA PRO A 84 17.21 -18.49 15.54
C PRO A 84 18.16 -18.81 14.36
N SER A 85 19.14 -19.69 14.60
CA SER A 85 19.99 -20.22 13.53
C SER A 85 19.17 -21.02 12.51
N HIS A 86 19.61 -21.03 11.25
CA HIS A 86 19.02 -21.81 10.14
C HIS A 86 17.60 -21.42 9.71
N VAL A 87 17.10 -20.24 10.11
CA VAL A 87 15.86 -19.68 9.56
C VAL A 87 16.05 -19.34 8.07
N GLN A 88 15.13 -19.80 7.22
CA GLN A 88 15.16 -19.60 5.77
C GLN A 88 14.21 -18.50 5.31
N ALA A 89 13.13 -18.22 6.05
CA ALA A 89 12.20 -17.15 5.71
C ALA A 89 11.51 -16.56 6.95
N ILE A 90 11.09 -15.30 6.82
CA ILE A 90 10.23 -14.62 7.79
C ILE A 90 8.83 -14.48 7.18
N ILE A 91 7.82 -14.94 7.90
CA ILE A 91 6.41 -14.79 7.55
C ILE A 91 5.81 -13.73 8.46
N SER A 92 5.14 -12.72 7.89
CA SER A 92 4.36 -11.77 8.69
C SER A 92 2.89 -11.84 8.35
N ILE A 93 2.06 -12.02 9.37
CA ILE A 93 0.61 -12.17 9.27
C ILE A 93 -0.04 -11.02 10.01
N GLY A 94 -0.65 -10.09 9.29
CA GLY A 94 -1.43 -9.02 9.92
C GLY A 94 -1.62 -7.76 9.10
N GLY A 95 -1.90 -6.64 9.78
CA GLY A 95 -1.99 -5.33 9.15
C GLY A 95 -0.63 -4.75 8.75
N GLY A 96 -0.62 -3.56 8.14
CA GLY A 96 0.59 -2.95 7.58
C GLY A 96 1.77 -2.82 8.55
N LYS A 97 1.51 -2.63 9.85
CA LYS A 97 2.56 -2.52 10.89
C LYS A 97 3.45 -3.77 10.99
N VAL A 98 2.85 -4.94 11.19
CA VAL A 98 3.61 -6.20 11.35
C VAL A 98 4.25 -6.63 10.02
N ILE A 99 3.57 -6.35 8.90
CA ILE A 99 4.11 -6.59 7.56
C ILE A 99 5.38 -5.76 7.34
N ASP A 100 5.35 -4.45 7.65
CA ASP A 100 6.52 -3.58 7.49
C ASP A 100 7.66 -3.96 8.45
N ALA A 101 7.34 -4.34 9.69
CA ALA A 101 8.34 -4.79 10.65
C ALA A 101 9.05 -6.07 10.21
N GLY A 102 8.30 -7.11 9.82
CA GLY A 102 8.89 -8.37 9.35
C GLY A 102 9.62 -8.23 8.02
N LYS A 103 9.09 -7.42 7.09
CA LYS A 103 9.76 -7.08 5.83
C LYS A 103 11.11 -6.43 6.07
N TYR A 104 11.19 -5.48 7.01
CA TYR A 104 12.44 -4.82 7.33
C TYR A 104 13.40 -5.74 8.10
N ALA A 105 12.91 -6.58 9.02
CA ALA A 105 13.74 -7.60 9.68
C ALA A 105 14.34 -8.60 8.69
N ALA A 106 13.55 -9.05 7.71
CA ALA A 106 14.00 -9.95 6.65
C ALA A 106 15.04 -9.26 5.75
N PHE A 107 14.83 -7.99 5.42
CA PHE A 107 15.77 -7.16 4.68
C PHE A 107 17.14 -7.05 5.39
N LEU A 108 17.15 -6.75 6.69
CA LEU A 108 18.38 -6.67 7.50
C LEU A 108 19.16 -7.99 7.54
N ARG A 109 18.45 -9.12 7.44
CA ARG A 109 19.04 -10.47 7.48
C ARG A 109 19.28 -11.09 6.12
N ASN A 110 18.93 -10.39 5.04
CA ASN A 110 18.94 -10.90 3.67
C ASN A 110 18.19 -12.24 3.54
N LEU A 111 17.05 -12.37 4.23
CA LEU A 111 16.17 -13.54 4.18
C LEU A 111 14.96 -13.26 3.27
N PRO A 112 14.45 -14.30 2.57
CA PRO A 112 13.12 -14.27 1.97
C PRO A 112 12.04 -13.82 2.96
N PHE A 113 11.16 -12.94 2.49
CA PHE A 113 10.02 -12.42 3.25
C PHE A 113 8.70 -12.89 2.62
N ILE A 114 7.80 -13.41 3.45
CA ILE A 114 6.45 -13.81 3.06
C ILE A 114 5.43 -12.86 3.70
N SER A 115 4.72 -12.13 2.86
CA SER A 115 3.71 -11.13 3.24
C SER A 115 2.33 -11.77 3.26
N VAL A 116 1.70 -11.80 4.44
CA VAL A 116 0.36 -12.36 4.64
C VAL A 116 -0.57 -11.28 5.23
N PRO A 117 -1.03 -10.32 4.42
CA PRO A 117 -1.85 -9.23 4.93
C PRO A 117 -3.24 -9.70 5.38
N THR A 118 -3.71 -9.18 6.51
CA THR A 118 -5.07 -9.42 7.03
C THR A 118 -6.00 -8.22 6.86
N SER A 119 -5.55 -7.19 6.14
CA SER A 119 -6.35 -6.01 5.76
C SER A 119 -5.86 -5.44 4.43
N SER A 120 -6.74 -4.77 3.68
CA SER A 120 -6.47 -4.22 2.35
C SER A 120 -6.21 -2.71 2.33
N SER A 121 -5.58 -2.16 3.39
CA SER A 121 -5.50 -0.70 3.59
C SER A 121 -4.66 0.09 2.58
N SER A 122 -3.61 -0.51 2.01
CA SER A 122 -2.74 0.10 0.99
C SER A 122 -1.89 -0.97 0.29
N ASP A 123 -1.16 -0.59 -0.76
CA ASP A 123 -0.21 -1.46 -1.48
C ASP A 123 1.08 -1.80 -0.72
N GLY A 124 1.24 -1.33 0.53
CA GLY A 124 2.45 -1.53 1.34
C GLY A 124 2.85 -2.99 1.57
N PHE A 125 1.89 -3.93 1.53
CA PHE A 125 2.17 -5.36 1.67
C PHE A 125 2.94 -5.96 0.47
N SER A 126 2.95 -5.27 -0.66
CA SER A 126 3.62 -5.69 -1.89
C SER A 126 4.82 -4.81 -2.25
N SER A 127 5.07 -3.73 -1.50
CA SER A 127 6.09 -2.73 -1.85
C SER A 127 7.50 -3.10 -1.37
N ALA A 128 8.50 -2.49 -2.02
CA ALA A 128 9.92 -2.61 -1.65
C ALA A 128 10.38 -1.56 -0.59
N SER A 129 9.45 -0.99 0.16
CA SER A 129 9.73 -0.01 1.24
C SER A 129 8.91 -0.34 2.48
N ALA A 130 9.39 0.03 3.67
CA ALA A 130 8.69 -0.17 4.94
C ALA A 130 8.41 1.17 5.63
N SER A 131 7.22 1.35 6.22
CA SER A 131 6.83 2.58 6.92
C SER A 131 7.02 2.45 8.43
N LEU A 132 8.21 2.83 8.91
CA LEU A 132 8.66 2.61 10.29
C LEU A 132 8.65 3.90 11.12
N LEU A 133 8.78 3.79 12.44
CA LEU A 133 9.12 4.90 13.31
C LEU A 133 10.65 5.00 13.44
N VAL A 134 11.20 6.11 12.97
CA VAL A 134 12.62 6.48 13.08
C VAL A 134 12.67 7.76 13.88
N ASP A 135 13.36 7.75 15.03
CA ASP A 135 13.41 8.89 15.98
C ASP A 135 12.01 9.41 16.35
N GLY A 136 11.06 8.48 16.57
CA GLY A 136 9.66 8.80 16.90
C GLY A 136 8.82 9.33 15.73
N LYS A 137 9.38 9.42 14.52
CA LYS A 137 8.68 9.94 13.33
C LYS A 137 8.42 8.84 12.30
N ARG A 138 7.20 8.84 11.74
CA ARG A 138 6.82 7.94 10.64
C ARG A 138 7.67 8.26 9.41
N THR A 139 8.47 7.28 8.99
CA THR A 139 9.43 7.43 7.89
C THR A 139 9.37 6.19 6.99
N SER A 140 9.26 6.42 5.68
CA SER A 140 9.39 5.35 4.70
C SER A 140 10.87 5.06 4.46
N VAL A 141 11.31 3.84 4.74
CA VAL A 141 12.70 3.39 4.58
C VAL A 141 12.78 2.33 3.47
N PRO A 142 13.91 2.25 2.73
CA PRO A 142 14.15 1.17 1.77
C PRO A 142 14.09 -0.20 2.44
N ALA A 143 13.47 -1.16 1.77
CA ALA A 143 13.44 -2.57 2.18
C ALA A 143 13.63 -3.46 0.94
N ARG A 144 13.10 -4.68 0.97
CA ARG A 144 13.05 -5.58 -0.19
C ARG A 144 11.61 -5.99 -0.45
N MET A 145 11.26 -6.12 -1.72
CA MET A 145 9.98 -6.73 -2.11
C MET A 145 9.86 -8.13 -1.51
N ALA A 146 8.64 -8.50 -1.12
CA ALA A 146 8.35 -9.82 -0.60
C ALA A 146 8.70 -10.92 -1.63
N TYR A 147 9.31 -12.00 -1.17
CA TYR A 147 9.48 -13.21 -1.96
C TYR A 147 8.12 -13.86 -2.26
N GLY A 148 7.23 -13.86 -1.27
CA GLY A 148 5.89 -14.39 -1.39
C GLY A 148 4.83 -13.44 -0.86
N ILE A 149 3.68 -13.39 -1.53
CA ILE A 149 2.48 -12.68 -1.09
C ILE A 149 1.33 -13.68 -1.07
N VAL A 150 0.72 -13.87 0.10
CA VAL A 150 -0.42 -14.78 0.31
C VAL A 150 -1.57 -14.00 0.94
N VAL A 151 -2.66 -13.78 0.21
CA VAL A 151 -3.80 -12.98 0.68
C VAL A 151 -5.09 -13.78 0.63
N ASP A 152 -5.65 -14.04 1.80
CA ASP A 152 -6.92 -14.75 1.95
C ASP A 152 -8.09 -13.77 1.99
N THR A 153 -8.95 -13.81 0.98
CA THR A 153 -10.09 -12.89 0.88
C THR A 153 -11.08 -13.05 2.03
N GLU A 154 -11.22 -14.23 2.62
CA GLU A 154 -12.11 -14.44 3.77
C GLU A 154 -11.55 -13.77 5.02
N VAL A 155 -10.22 -13.75 5.19
CA VAL A 155 -9.57 -13.01 6.27
C VAL A 155 -9.74 -11.51 6.06
N ILE A 156 -9.56 -11.01 4.84
CA ILE A 156 -9.77 -9.59 4.51
C ILE A 156 -11.20 -9.13 4.84
N LYS A 157 -12.22 -9.98 4.59
CA LYS A 157 -13.62 -9.68 4.94
C LYS A 157 -13.88 -9.52 6.44
N THR A 158 -13.05 -10.11 7.29
CA THR A 158 -13.16 -9.96 8.76
C THR A 158 -12.66 -8.60 9.26
N ALA A 159 -11.85 -7.90 8.45
CA ALA A 159 -11.31 -6.61 8.82
C ALA A 159 -12.38 -5.50 8.73
N PRO A 160 -12.28 -4.44 9.57
CA PRO A 160 -13.13 -3.26 9.47
C PRO A 160 -13.14 -2.65 8.06
N GLU A 161 -14.32 -2.29 7.55
CA GLU A 161 -14.54 -1.77 6.19
C GLU A 161 -13.72 -0.53 5.85
N LYS A 162 -13.34 0.27 6.85
CA LYS A 162 -12.41 1.40 6.69
C LYS A 162 -11.12 1.03 5.96
N PHE A 163 -10.65 -0.20 6.11
CA PHE A 163 -9.46 -0.67 5.40
C PHE A 163 -9.74 -0.96 3.93
N ILE A 164 -10.94 -1.41 3.58
CA ILE A 164 -11.36 -1.59 2.19
C ILE A 164 -11.48 -0.21 1.53
N TYR A 165 -12.14 0.76 2.18
CA TYR A 165 -12.20 2.14 1.67
C TYR A 165 -10.81 2.76 1.47
N SER A 166 -9.90 2.56 2.42
CA SER A 166 -8.51 2.97 2.27
C SER A 166 -7.86 2.31 1.04
N GLY A 167 -8.00 0.99 0.87
CA GLY A 167 -7.50 0.28 -0.30
C GLY A 167 -8.06 0.81 -1.62
N ILE A 168 -9.35 1.12 -1.67
CA ILE A 168 -10.00 1.69 -2.85
C ILE A 168 -9.38 3.05 -3.21
N GLY A 169 -9.26 3.95 -2.22
CA GLY A 169 -8.67 5.28 -2.45
C GLY A 169 -7.22 5.20 -2.92
N ASP A 170 -6.42 4.31 -2.32
CA ASP A 170 -5.05 4.05 -2.76
C ASP A 170 -5.00 3.40 -4.16
N MET A 171 -5.94 2.53 -4.51
CA MET A 171 -5.97 1.90 -5.84
C MET A 171 -6.31 2.89 -6.96
N VAL A 172 -7.26 3.80 -6.72
CA VAL A 172 -7.68 4.78 -7.75
C VAL A 172 -6.58 5.82 -8.03
N SER A 173 -5.69 6.08 -7.06
CA SER A 173 -4.56 7.02 -7.19
C SER A 173 -3.61 6.75 -8.35
N LYS A 174 -3.52 5.48 -8.79
CA LYS A 174 -2.65 5.07 -9.90
C LYS A 174 -3.01 5.81 -11.20
N ILE A 175 -4.26 6.30 -11.33
CA ILE A 175 -4.69 7.14 -12.46
C ILE A 175 -3.92 8.48 -12.49
N THR A 176 -3.87 9.19 -11.37
CA THR A 176 -3.21 10.49 -11.29
C THR A 176 -1.70 10.35 -11.15
N ALA A 177 -1.21 9.34 -10.43
CA ALA A 177 0.22 9.05 -10.27
C ALA A 177 0.92 8.82 -11.62
N VAL A 178 0.35 7.97 -12.47
CA VAL A 178 0.89 7.71 -13.82
C VAL A 178 0.82 8.97 -14.69
N TYR A 179 -0.21 9.80 -14.52
CA TYR A 179 -0.35 11.04 -15.27
C TYR A 179 0.75 12.05 -14.89
N ASP A 180 1.00 12.23 -13.60
CA ASP A 180 2.11 13.03 -13.09
C ASP A 180 3.47 12.48 -13.54
N TRP A 181 3.64 11.16 -13.54
CA TRP A 181 4.92 10.58 -13.93
C TRP A 181 5.23 10.78 -15.42
N ILE A 182 4.22 10.68 -16.28
CA ILE A 182 4.35 11.02 -17.70
C ILE A 182 4.65 12.52 -17.86
N TYR A 183 3.98 13.38 -17.08
CA TYR A 183 4.23 14.81 -17.06
C TYR A 183 5.68 15.15 -16.69
N GLU A 184 6.21 14.54 -15.62
CA GLU A 184 7.62 14.67 -15.23
C GLU A 184 8.58 14.29 -16.36
N GLY A 185 8.24 13.24 -17.12
CA GLY A 185 9.00 12.86 -18.31
C GLY A 185 8.98 13.93 -19.41
N GLN A 186 7.82 14.56 -19.64
CA GLN A 186 7.68 15.66 -20.60
C GLN A 186 8.45 16.93 -20.17
N GLN A 187 8.59 17.16 -18.87
CA GLN A 187 9.42 18.24 -18.32
C GLN A 187 10.92 17.89 -18.28
N GLY A 188 11.32 16.70 -18.73
CA GLY A 188 12.72 16.28 -18.78
C GLY A 188 13.33 15.92 -17.42
N VAL A 189 12.52 15.70 -16.38
CA VAL A 189 12.98 15.43 -15.01
C VAL A 189 13.28 13.96 -14.78
N CYS A 190 12.59 13.06 -15.48
CA CYS A 190 12.87 11.62 -15.45
C CYS A 190 12.55 10.95 -16.80
N VAL A 191 12.84 9.66 -16.90
CA VAL A 191 12.40 8.81 -18.02
C VAL A 191 11.44 7.76 -17.46
N PRO A 192 10.12 7.87 -17.74
CA PRO A 192 9.17 6.88 -17.26
C PRO A 192 9.44 5.48 -17.85
N ASN A 193 9.16 4.44 -17.07
CA ASN A 193 9.31 3.05 -17.51
C ASN A 193 7.99 2.52 -18.08
N ASP A 194 7.97 2.19 -19.37
CA ASP A 194 6.75 1.77 -20.09
C ASP A 194 6.12 0.49 -19.52
N VAL A 195 6.93 -0.47 -19.05
CA VAL A 195 6.44 -1.72 -18.45
C VAL A 195 5.75 -1.43 -17.12
N ALA A 196 6.36 -0.59 -16.28
CA ALA A 196 5.76 -0.16 -15.02
C ALA A 196 4.45 0.63 -15.25
N ILE A 197 4.43 1.54 -16.22
CA ILE A 197 3.21 2.27 -16.62
C ILE A 197 2.12 1.29 -17.08
N MET A 198 2.48 0.31 -17.91
CA MET A 198 1.53 -0.68 -18.42
C MET A 198 0.89 -1.47 -17.28
N ILE A 199 1.70 -1.96 -16.33
CA ILE A 199 1.23 -2.73 -15.17
C ILE A 199 0.31 -1.87 -14.29
N ALA A 200 0.75 -0.66 -13.92
CA ALA A 200 -0.05 0.26 -13.10
C ALA A 200 -1.39 0.61 -13.77
N LYS A 201 -1.38 0.89 -15.08
CA LYS A 201 -2.61 1.14 -15.86
C LYS A 201 -3.52 -0.09 -15.92
N LYS A 202 -2.96 -1.30 -16.07
CA LYS A 202 -3.76 -2.54 -16.15
C LYS A 202 -4.40 -2.86 -14.81
N ALA A 203 -3.65 -2.70 -13.71
CA ALA A 203 -4.16 -2.87 -12.35
C ALA A 203 -5.42 -2.01 -12.14
N VAL A 204 -5.31 -0.69 -12.33
CA VAL A 204 -6.47 0.19 -12.08
C VAL A 204 -7.63 -0.04 -13.07
N ASN A 205 -7.36 -0.36 -14.34
CA ASN A 205 -8.43 -0.61 -15.29
C ASN A 205 -9.17 -1.93 -15.04
N SER A 206 -8.52 -2.93 -14.44
CA SER A 206 -9.17 -4.17 -14.04
C SER A 206 -10.18 -3.88 -12.93
N PHE A 207 -9.68 -3.30 -11.83
CA PHE A 207 -10.47 -2.92 -10.67
C PHE A 207 -11.69 -2.04 -11.00
N VAL A 208 -11.49 -0.98 -11.79
CA VAL A 208 -12.56 -0.01 -12.13
C VAL A 208 -13.67 -0.60 -13.01
N ARG A 209 -13.44 -1.74 -13.68
CA ARG A 209 -14.41 -2.38 -14.57
C ARG A 209 -15.10 -3.58 -13.95
N THR A 210 -14.68 -3.98 -12.75
CA THR A 210 -15.22 -5.14 -12.06
C THR A 210 -16.64 -4.84 -11.60
N PRO A 211 -17.65 -5.63 -12.02
CA PRO A 211 -18.99 -5.51 -11.48
C PRO A 211 -19.01 -5.99 -10.02
N TYR A 212 -19.76 -5.30 -9.16
CA TYR A 212 -19.94 -5.67 -7.77
C TYR A 212 -21.31 -5.20 -7.27
N GLU A 213 -21.84 -5.88 -6.25
CA GLU A 213 -23.02 -5.51 -5.47
C GLU A 213 -22.59 -4.94 -4.11
N SER A 214 -21.45 -5.39 -3.58
CA SER A 214 -20.87 -4.94 -2.32
C SER A 214 -19.34 -4.85 -2.37
N ILE A 215 -18.76 -3.94 -1.59
CA ILE A 215 -17.30 -3.84 -1.42
C ILE A 215 -16.69 -5.07 -0.74
N LYS A 216 -17.52 -6.00 -0.23
CA LYS A 216 -17.09 -7.29 0.35
C LYS A 216 -17.26 -8.47 -0.61
N ASP A 217 -17.67 -8.24 -1.85
CA ASP A 217 -17.80 -9.32 -2.83
C ASP A 217 -16.44 -9.95 -3.11
N ASP A 218 -16.43 -11.27 -3.29
CA ASP A 218 -15.18 -12.03 -3.52
C ASP A 218 -14.42 -11.55 -4.75
N LEU A 219 -15.14 -11.29 -5.85
CA LEU A 219 -14.54 -10.81 -7.08
C LEU A 219 -13.98 -9.40 -6.90
N PHE A 220 -14.73 -8.50 -6.25
CA PHE A 220 -14.29 -7.13 -6.00
C PHE A 220 -13.03 -7.08 -5.13
N LEU A 221 -13.04 -7.80 -4.00
CA LEU A 221 -11.89 -7.87 -3.10
C LEU A 221 -10.68 -8.50 -3.78
N ARG A 222 -10.88 -9.57 -4.55
CA ARG A 222 -9.79 -10.18 -5.32
C ARG A 222 -9.17 -9.18 -6.29
N GLU A 223 -9.98 -8.48 -7.08
CA GLU A 223 -9.49 -7.50 -8.05
C GLU A 223 -8.79 -6.31 -7.37
N LEU A 224 -9.30 -5.85 -6.22
CA LEU A 224 -8.64 -4.84 -5.41
C LEU A 224 -7.25 -5.33 -4.96
N LEU A 225 -7.16 -6.53 -4.41
CA LEU A 225 -5.92 -7.10 -3.88
C LEU A 225 -4.90 -7.42 -4.98
N ASP A 226 -5.34 -8.00 -6.10
CA ASP A 226 -4.51 -8.26 -7.28
C ASP A 226 -3.93 -6.94 -7.81
N SER A 227 -4.76 -5.89 -7.87
CA SER A 227 -4.35 -4.58 -8.37
C SER A 227 -3.38 -3.86 -7.43
N LEU A 228 -3.57 -3.98 -6.10
CA LEU A 228 -2.62 -3.48 -5.11
C LEU A 228 -1.30 -4.25 -5.17
N ALA A 229 -1.32 -5.58 -5.36
CA ALA A 229 -0.10 -6.37 -5.53
C ALA A 229 0.67 -6.00 -6.82
N MET A 230 -0.04 -5.78 -7.92
CA MET A 230 0.54 -5.29 -9.18
C MET A 230 1.19 -3.90 -9.02
N SER A 231 0.66 -3.07 -8.11
CA SER A 231 1.21 -1.74 -7.81
C SER A 231 2.61 -1.85 -7.18
N GLY A 232 2.82 -2.77 -6.25
CA GLY A 232 4.16 -3.09 -5.73
C GLY A 232 5.12 -3.52 -6.84
N ILE A 233 4.70 -4.45 -7.70
CA ILE A 233 5.50 -4.96 -8.82
C ILE A 233 5.89 -3.82 -9.79
N ALA A 234 4.96 -2.91 -10.10
CA ALA A 234 5.24 -1.77 -10.95
C ALA A 234 6.32 -0.86 -10.34
N ASN A 235 6.27 -0.64 -9.03
CA ASN A 235 7.27 0.17 -8.31
C ASN A 235 8.67 -0.46 -8.35
N GLU A 236 8.76 -1.78 -8.21
CA GLU A 236 10.03 -2.51 -8.32
C GLU A 236 10.63 -2.38 -9.73
N ILE A 237 9.82 -2.56 -10.77
CA ILE A 237 10.26 -2.42 -12.17
C ILE A 237 10.73 -0.99 -12.45
N ALA A 238 10.05 0.00 -11.89
CA ALA A 238 10.43 1.41 -12.01
C ALA A 238 11.67 1.78 -11.18
N GLY A 239 12.01 0.99 -10.16
CA GLY A 239 13.04 1.32 -9.18
C GLY A 239 12.66 2.56 -8.33
N GLY A 240 11.37 2.78 -8.09
CA GLY A 240 10.83 3.93 -7.37
C GLY A 240 9.30 3.92 -7.35
N SER A 241 8.70 4.78 -6.52
CA SER A 241 7.24 4.79 -6.30
C SER A 241 6.43 5.57 -7.35
N ALA A 242 7.08 6.15 -8.36
CA ALA A 242 6.41 7.04 -9.33
C ALA A 242 5.23 6.40 -10.09
N PRO A 243 5.20 5.08 -10.41
CA PRO A 243 4.04 4.45 -11.05
C PRO A 243 2.76 4.49 -10.19
N THR A 244 2.89 4.53 -8.87
CA THR A 244 1.74 4.42 -7.95
C THR A 244 1.56 5.62 -7.04
N SER A 245 2.54 6.53 -7.00
CA SER A 245 2.57 7.70 -6.13
C SER A 245 2.98 8.93 -6.93
N GLY A 246 2.05 9.86 -7.13
CA GLY A 246 2.23 11.19 -7.72
C GLY A 246 1.88 12.30 -6.74
N SER A 247 1.30 13.39 -7.25
CA SER A 247 0.89 14.56 -6.46
C SER A 247 -0.11 14.22 -5.35
N GLU A 248 -1.04 13.29 -5.60
CA GLU A 248 -2.04 12.88 -4.60
C GLU A 248 -1.40 12.27 -3.35
N HIS A 249 -0.32 11.50 -3.51
CA HIS A 249 0.46 10.97 -2.40
C HIS A 249 1.29 12.05 -1.70
N LEU A 250 1.78 13.06 -2.43
CA LEU A 250 2.49 14.18 -1.81
C LEU A 250 1.56 14.99 -0.89
N ILE A 251 0.28 15.13 -1.26
CA ILE A 251 -0.74 15.72 -0.37
C ILE A 251 -0.92 14.86 0.88
N SER A 252 -1.14 13.54 0.74
CA SER A 252 -1.29 12.64 1.90
C SER A 252 -0.06 12.68 2.83
N HIS A 253 1.16 12.61 2.30
CA HIS A 253 2.37 12.70 3.11
C HIS A 253 2.57 14.08 3.75
N ALA A 254 2.08 15.15 3.13
CA ALA A 254 2.08 16.47 3.76
C ALA A 254 1.06 16.51 4.93
N LEU A 255 -0.12 15.92 4.77
CA LEU A 255 -1.09 15.75 5.87
C LEU A 255 -0.48 14.95 7.03
N ASP A 256 0.26 13.87 6.75
CA ASP A 256 0.95 13.07 7.77
C ASP A 256 1.99 13.87 8.57
N LYS A 257 2.57 14.93 7.98
CA LYS A 257 3.50 15.84 8.67
C LYS A 257 2.80 16.97 9.42
N ILE A 258 1.63 17.38 8.95
CA ILE A 258 0.87 18.52 9.50
C ILE A 258 0.00 18.09 10.68
N LEU A 259 -0.60 16.90 10.59
CA LEU A 259 -1.58 16.41 11.54
C LEU A 259 -0.92 15.60 12.65
N GLU A 260 -1.40 15.79 13.88
CA GLU A 260 -1.01 14.94 15.01
C GLU A 260 -1.58 13.52 14.86
N VAL A 261 -2.82 13.41 14.39
CA VAL A 261 -3.50 12.14 14.14
C VAL A 261 -4.03 12.13 12.70
N PRO A 262 -3.24 11.66 11.73
CA PRO A 262 -3.71 11.52 10.36
C PRO A 262 -4.76 10.42 10.22
N GLN A 263 -5.60 10.54 9.19
CA GLN A 263 -6.52 9.47 8.78
C GLN A 263 -5.75 8.33 8.08
N LEU A 264 -6.44 7.24 7.76
CA LEU A 264 -5.85 6.17 6.97
C LEU A 264 -5.29 6.71 5.65
N HIS A 265 -4.08 6.27 5.29
CA HIS A 265 -3.35 6.75 4.10
C HIS A 265 -4.20 6.74 2.83
N GLY A 266 -4.83 5.62 2.53
CA GLY A 266 -5.65 5.48 1.32
C GLY A 266 -6.90 6.36 1.31
N ILE A 267 -7.40 6.78 2.48
CA ILE A 267 -8.49 7.75 2.58
C ILE A 267 -8.02 9.14 2.15
N GLN A 268 -6.88 9.60 2.71
CA GLN A 268 -6.29 10.88 2.31
C GLN A 268 -5.93 10.87 0.81
N VAL A 269 -5.30 9.78 0.36
CA VAL A 269 -4.92 9.59 -1.05
C VAL A 269 -6.14 9.57 -1.97
N GLY A 270 -7.25 8.92 -1.59
CA GLY A 270 -8.46 8.90 -2.40
C GLY A 270 -9.06 10.30 -2.61
N ILE A 271 -9.17 11.10 -1.54
CA ILE A 271 -9.61 12.50 -1.63
C ILE A 271 -8.65 13.31 -2.51
N ALA A 272 -7.34 13.18 -2.28
CA ALA A 272 -6.30 13.85 -3.04
C ALA A 272 -6.30 13.45 -4.53
N THR A 273 -6.61 12.18 -4.83
CA THR A 273 -6.72 11.66 -6.20
C THR A 273 -7.86 12.35 -6.94
N TYR A 274 -9.01 12.53 -6.29
CA TYR A 274 -10.13 13.24 -6.89
C TYR A 274 -9.78 14.72 -7.17
N ILE A 275 -9.17 15.42 -6.21
CA ILE A 275 -8.67 16.79 -6.40
C ILE A 275 -7.73 16.85 -7.62
N MET A 276 -6.71 15.99 -7.64
CA MET A 276 -5.70 16.01 -8.70
C MET A 276 -6.25 15.57 -10.05
N SER A 277 -7.23 14.66 -10.09
CA SER A 277 -7.89 14.27 -11.34
C SER A 277 -8.61 15.46 -12.00
N LYS A 278 -9.14 16.40 -11.20
CA LYS A 278 -9.74 17.65 -11.68
C LYS A 278 -8.69 18.66 -12.10
N VAL A 279 -7.62 18.83 -11.32
CA VAL A 279 -6.47 19.69 -11.70
C VAL A 279 -5.87 19.25 -13.04
N HIS A 280 -5.70 17.94 -13.24
CA HIS A 280 -5.20 17.36 -14.48
C HIS A 280 -6.19 17.44 -15.64
N ASN A 281 -7.47 17.74 -15.36
CA ASN A 281 -8.59 17.56 -16.29
C ASN A 281 -8.57 16.16 -16.93
N HIS A 282 -8.28 15.14 -16.13
CA HIS A 282 -8.02 13.78 -16.61
C HIS A 282 -8.78 12.76 -15.76
N ARG A 283 -9.71 12.02 -16.41
CA ARG A 283 -10.44 10.88 -15.80
C ARG A 283 -11.22 11.19 -14.52
N TYR A 284 -11.41 12.46 -14.15
CA TYR A 284 -12.12 12.85 -12.92
C TYR A 284 -13.54 12.29 -12.82
N VAL A 285 -14.25 12.15 -13.95
CA VAL A 285 -15.57 11.49 -13.98
C VAL A 285 -15.46 10.05 -13.50
N ARG A 286 -14.48 9.30 -14.01
CA ARG A 286 -14.27 7.90 -13.65
C ARG A 286 -13.79 7.73 -12.21
N VAL A 287 -12.89 8.59 -11.76
CA VAL A 287 -12.45 8.63 -10.35
C VAL A 287 -13.65 8.85 -9.45
N ASN A 288 -14.48 9.86 -9.75
CA ASN A 288 -15.66 10.15 -8.95
C ASN A 288 -16.66 8.99 -8.96
N THR A 289 -16.97 8.41 -10.13
CA THR A 289 -17.89 7.28 -10.24
C THR A 289 -17.49 6.13 -9.32
N VAL A 290 -16.22 5.71 -9.34
CA VAL A 290 -15.76 4.60 -8.49
C VAL A 290 -15.85 4.95 -7.00
N LEU A 291 -15.45 6.16 -6.61
CA LEU A 291 -15.52 6.58 -5.21
C LEU A 291 -16.96 6.74 -4.72
N THR A 292 -17.88 7.20 -5.57
CA THR A 292 -19.32 7.25 -5.25
C THR A 292 -19.93 5.85 -5.17
N GLU A 293 -19.78 5.02 -6.21
CA GLU A 293 -20.43 3.70 -6.28
C GLU A 293 -19.91 2.73 -5.21
N THR A 294 -18.71 2.94 -4.68
CA THR A 294 -18.17 2.10 -3.60
C THR A 294 -18.62 2.52 -2.20
N GLY A 295 -19.26 3.69 -2.04
CA GLY A 295 -19.58 4.25 -0.73
C GLY A 295 -18.43 5.02 -0.06
N PHE A 296 -17.35 5.29 -0.81
CA PHE A 296 -16.15 5.94 -0.25
C PHE A 296 -16.48 7.35 0.25
N TRP A 297 -17.25 8.13 -0.51
CA TRP A 297 -17.59 9.50 -0.11
C TRP A 297 -18.42 9.54 1.18
N GLU A 298 -19.43 8.68 1.29
CA GLU A 298 -20.27 8.52 2.48
C GLU A 298 -19.41 8.20 3.70
N TYR A 299 -18.47 7.26 3.56
CA TYR A 299 -17.53 6.93 4.63
C TYR A 299 -16.64 8.13 4.99
N THR A 300 -16.03 8.80 4.01
CA THR A 300 -15.13 9.94 4.27
C THR A 300 -15.83 11.13 4.90
N GLY A 301 -17.10 11.40 4.57
CA GLY A 301 -17.89 12.47 5.18
C GLY A 301 -18.08 12.28 6.70
N THR A 302 -18.03 11.04 7.19
CA THR A 302 -18.09 10.77 8.64
C THR A 302 -16.84 11.17 9.40
N LEU A 303 -15.69 11.32 8.71
CA LEU A 303 -14.39 11.56 9.32
C LEU A 303 -14.14 13.04 9.64
N LYS A 304 -14.94 13.94 9.07
CA LYS A 304 -14.89 15.40 9.31
C LYS A 304 -13.47 15.96 9.16
N MET A 305 -12.78 15.57 8.09
CA MET A 305 -11.47 16.12 7.76
C MET A 305 -11.60 17.63 7.44
N ARG A 306 -10.61 18.43 7.86
CA ARG A 306 -10.68 19.89 7.71
C ARG A 306 -10.15 20.33 6.35
N ARG A 307 -10.84 21.29 5.76
CA ARG A 307 -10.46 21.89 4.49
C ARG A 307 -9.13 22.62 4.58
N GLU A 308 -8.89 23.33 5.68
CA GLU A 308 -7.65 24.07 5.93
C GLU A 308 -6.41 23.16 5.90
N ASP A 309 -6.53 21.93 6.39
CA ASP A 309 -5.42 20.98 6.38
C ASP A 309 -5.05 20.56 4.96
N PHE A 310 -6.03 20.43 4.06
CA PHE A 310 -5.77 20.17 2.63
C PHE A 310 -5.11 21.36 1.94
N TYR A 311 -5.47 22.60 2.25
CA TYR A 311 -4.77 23.78 1.71
C TYR A 311 -3.29 23.78 2.10
N ARG A 312 -3.02 23.60 3.39
CA ARG A 312 -1.64 23.52 3.92
C ARG A 312 -0.86 22.35 3.30
N ALA A 313 -1.52 21.20 3.12
CA ALA A 313 -0.91 20.03 2.51
C ALA A 313 -0.58 20.25 1.02
N ILE A 314 -1.47 20.90 0.26
CA ILE A 314 -1.25 21.25 -1.16
C ILE A 314 -0.04 22.17 -1.29
N ASP A 315 0.08 23.19 -0.44
CA ASP A 315 1.21 24.12 -0.45
C ASP A 315 2.52 23.43 -0.03
N MET A 316 2.47 22.51 0.93
CA MET A 316 3.64 21.75 1.39
C MET A 316 4.06 20.62 0.43
N ALA A 317 3.15 20.09 -0.40
CA ALA A 317 3.37 18.89 -1.22
C ALA A 317 4.70 18.86 -2.01
N PRO A 318 5.16 19.95 -2.67
CA PRO A 318 6.44 19.96 -3.39
C PRO A 318 7.65 19.71 -2.50
N SER A 319 7.59 20.13 -1.22
CA SER A 319 8.68 19.94 -0.26
C SER A 319 8.82 18.48 0.20
N ILE A 320 7.83 17.63 -0.05
CA ILE A 320 7.88 16.20 0.32
C ILE A 320 8.89 15.45 -0.55
N LYS A 321 8.92 15.73 -1.86
CA LYS A 321 9.88 15.17 -2.81
C LYS A 321 10.38 16.27 -3.75
N PRO A 322 11.26 17.17 -3.28
CA PRO A 322 11.70 18.35 -4.05
C PRO A 322 12.50 18.00 -5.32
N TYR A 323 12.91 16.74 -5.47
CA TYR A 323 13.60 16.22 -6.65
C TYR A 323 12.64 15.73 -7.76
N ARG A 324 11.32 15.75 -7.54
CA ARG A 324 10.31 15.44 -8.55
C ARG A 324 9.73 16.71 -9.16
N HIS A 325 8.83 16.54 -10.13
CA HIS A 325 8.15 17.65 -10.80
C HIS A 325 6.73 17.28 -11.22
N THR A 326 5.93 16.83 -10.26
CA THR A 326 4.47 16.64 -10.43
C THR A 326 3.78 17.97 -10.72
N TYR A 327 2.50 17.95 -11.10
CA TYR A 327 1.70 19.17 -11.28
C TYR A 327 1.81 20.14 -10.08
N LEU A 328 1.77 19.62 -8.85
CA LEU A 328 1.84 20.48 -7.66
C LEU A 328 3.18 21.20 -7.48
N HIS A 329 4.24 20.85 -8.22
CA HIS A 329 5.49 21.61 -8.19
C HIS A 329 5.34 23.00 -8.86
N GLU A 330 4.33 23.19 -9.70
CA GLU A 330 3.99 24.50 -10.26
C GLU A 330 2.89 25.19 -9.47
N GLU A 331 3.11 26.47 -9.16
CA GLU A 331 2.20 27.28 -8.34
C GLU A 331 0.79 27.38 -8.91
N LYS A 332 0.67 27.55 -10.23
CA LYS A 332 -0.63 27.64 -10.90
C LYS A 332 -1.52 26.42 -10.61
N TYR A 333 -0.95 25.22 -10.52
CA TYR A 333 -1.71 23.99 -10.26
C TYR A 333 -2.04 23.82 -8.78
N ARG A 334 -1.21 24.35 -7.87
CA ARG A 334 -1.56 24.43 -6.44
C ARG A 334 -2.74 25.37 -6.20
N GLU A 335 -2.74 26.54 -6.83
CA GLU A 335 -3.88 27.47 -6.73
C GLU A 335 -5.16 26.86 -7.31
N MET A 336 -5.08 26.18 -8.45
CA MET A 336 -6.21 25.43 -9.00
C MET A 336 -6.71 24.33 -8.03
N ALA A 337 -5.80 23.57 -7.40
CA ALA A 337 -6.17 22.54 -6.43
C ALA A 337 -6.89 23.13 -5.21
N LYS A 338 -6.39 24.26 -4.67
CA LYS A 338 -7.04 24.96 -3.56
C LYS A 338 -8.42 25.51 -3.96
N GLN A 339 -8.55 26.04 -5.18
CA GLN A 339 -9.85 26.46 -5.70
C GLN A 339 -10.84 25.30 -5.78
N ILE A 340 -10.42 24.13 -6.29
CA ILE A 340 -11.25 22.92 -6.33
C ILE A 340 -11.69 22.50 -4.92
N VAL A 341 -10.77 22.47 -3.95
CA VAL A 341 -11.08 22.13 -2.55
C VAL A 341 -12.12 23.08 -1.93
N ARG A 342 -12.15 24.34 -2.38
CA ARG A 342 -13.12 25.34 -1.92
C ARG A 342 -14.48 25.23 -2.59
N GLU A 343 -14.50 25.01 -3.90
CA GLU A 343 -15.67 25.22 -4.74
C GLU A 343 -16.41 23.94 -5.11
N ASP A 344 -15.74 22.78 -5.05
CA ASP A 344 -16.34 21.51 -5.48
C ASP A 344 -17.41 20.99 -4.52
N GLU A 345 -18.57 20.62 -5.07
CA GLU A 345 -19.72 20.17 -4.28
C GLU A 345 -19.42 18.90 -3.47
N VAL A 346 -18.74 17.91 -4.05
CA VAL A 346 -18.39 16.67 -3.33
C VAL A 346 -17.48 16.98 -2.15
N LEU A 347 -16.48 17.85 -2.35
CA LEU A 347 -15.53 18.23 -1.29
C LEU A 347 -16.17 19.11 -0.22
N LYS A 348 -17.15 19.95 -0.57
CA LYS A 348 -17.94 20.71 0.41
C LYS A 348 -18.75 19.80 1.33
N ASP A 349 -19.28 18.70 0.80
CA ASP A 349 -20.09 17.76 1.57
C ASP A 349 -19.25 16.92 2.55
N ILE A 350 -18.01 16.55 2.17
CA ILE A 350 -17.17 15.65 2.97
C ILE A 350 -16.13 16.36 3.86
N LEU A 351 -15.77 17.62 3.58
CA LEU A 351 -14.80 18.40 4.34
C LEU A 351 -15.46 19.50 5.17
N VAL A 352 -15.02 19.64 6.42
CA VAL A 352 -15.48 20.71 7.34
C VAL A 352 -14.52 21.90 7.31
N ASP A 353 -15.01 23.06 7.77
CA ASP A 353 -14.19 24.27 7.95
C ASP A 353 -13.09 24.09 9.01
#